data_AF-A0A2D9CIB6-F1
#
_entry.id   AF-A0A2D9CIB6-F1
#
_cell.length_a   1.000
_cell.length_b   1.000
_cell.length_c   1.000
_cell.angle_alpha   90.00
_cell.angle_beta   90.00
_cell.angle_gamma   90.00
#
_symmetry.space_group_name_H-M   'P 1'
#
loop_
_entity.id
_entity.type
_entity.pdbx_description
1 polymer ?
#
loop_
_entity_poly.entity_id
_entity_poly.type
_entity_poly.pdbx_seq_one_letter_code
_entity_poly.pdbx_strand_id
1 'polypeptide(L)'
;MIDKVLILIAKKHTTWVDIVCTFGCTRRIAEDITQEMYIKIQMQLEKGLDIMYNEDEINYYYIFKTLKTLFLDLKRKSKNITVIDLDEHLENYGDTYHAQDDIDYDEAYSAVQKELSEMYWYDRKVFEIINAGESIAEFSRKSNINYYALYFTHKKVKDKLKKLL
;
A
#
# COMPACT_ATOMS: atom_id res chain seq x y z
N MET A 1 -3.33 36.45 21.77
CA MET A 1 -3.76 35.67 22.95
C MET A 1 -3.28 34.24 22.86
N ILE A 2 -3.51 33.57 21.72
CA ILE A 2 -3.04 32.20 21.40
C ILE A 2 -1.52 32.06 21.54
N ASP A 3 -0.73 33.01 21.01
CA ASP A 3 0.74 32.97 21.08
C ASP A 3 1.27 32.96 22.52
N LYS A 4 0.61 33.68 23.44
CA LYS A 4 1.00 33.72 24.86
C LYS A 4 0.87 32.33 25.49
N VAL A 5 -0.22 31.62 25.17
CA VAL A 5 -0.47 30.25 25.66
C VAL A 5 0.57 29.29 25.10
N LEU A 6 0.86 29.36 23.79
CA LEU A 6 1.87 28.51 23.17
C LEU A 6 3.27 28.72 23.77
N ILE A 7 3.66 29.99 24.03
CA ILE A 7 4.94 30.30 24.70
C ILE A 7 5.00 29.67 26.10
N LEU A 8 3.89 29.69 26.86
CA LEU A 8 3.84 29.05 28.18
C LEU A 8 4.02 27.52 28.10
N ILE A 9 3.41 26.88 27.10
CA ILE A 9 3.60 25.44 26.86
C ILE A 9 5.03 25.16 26.41
N ALA A 10 5.62 26.00 25.56
CA ALA A 10 6.98 25.87 25.06
C ALA A 10 8.05 25.97 26.16
N LYS A 11 7.81 26.74 27.24
CA LYS A 11 8.73 26.78 28.39
C LYS A 11 8.98 25.41 29.04
N LYS A 12 8.03 24.48 28.92
CA LYS A 12 8.12 23.11 29.45
C LYS A 12 8.44 22.08 28.36
N HIS A 13 8.97 22.51 27.21
CA HIS A 13 9.23 21.65 26.05
C HIS A 13 10.03 20.39 26.40
N THR A 14 11.14 20.55 27.11
CA THR A 14 11.98 19.42 27.54
C THR A 14 11.21 18.42 28.40
N THR A 15 10.35 18.91 29.31
CA THR A 15 9.47 18.07 30.13
C THR A 15 8.49 17.27 29.27
N TRP A 16 7.93 17.86 28.21
CA TRP A 16 7.03 17.14 27.29
C TRP A 16 7.76 16.04 26.53
N VAL A 17 8.94 16.33 26.01
CA VAL A 17 9.78 15.35 25.33
C VAL A 17 10.13 14.21 26.26
N ASP A 18 10.53 14.51 27.50
CA ASP A 18 10.90 13.48 28.48
C ASP A 18 9.69 12.61 28.86
N ILE A 19 8.50 13.19 29.04
CA ILE A 19 7.25 12.44 29.21
C ILE A 19 7.03 11.48 28.03
N VAL A 20 7.13 11.98 26.80
CA VAL A 20 6.87 11.13 25.62
C VAL A 20 7.92 10.02 25.51
N CYS A 21 9.17 10.28 25.89
CA CYS A 21 10.19 9.24 25.99
C CYS A 21 9.76 8.11 26.96
N THR A 22 9.10 8.43 28.08
CA THR A 22 8.58 7.41 29.02
C THR A 22 7.51 6.50 28.40
N PHE A 23 6.89 6.90 27.28
CA PHE A 23 5.93 6.05 26.58
C PHE A 23 6.61 4.92 25.78
N GLY A 24 7.94 4.93 25.66
CA GLY A 24 8.71 3.88 24.98
C GLY A 24 9.00 4.19 23.51
N CYS A 25 9.34 5.44 23.19
CA CYS A 25 9.90 5.81 21.89
C CYS A 25 11.27 6.48 22.02
N THR A 26 12.00 6.57 20.92
CA THR A 26 13.28 7.27 20.87
C THR A 26 13.06 8.78 21.07
N ARG A 27 14.11 9.48 21.52
CA ARG A 27 14.05 10.94 21.71
C ARG A 27 13.65 11.67 20.42
N ARG A 28 14.13 11.21 19.26
CA ARG A 28 13.74 11.76 17.95
C ARG A 28 12.23 11.70 17.73
N ILE A 29 11.61 10.54 17.97
CA ILE A 29 10.16 10.38 17.84
C ILE A 29 9.41 11.20 18.90
N ALA A 30 9.97 11.32 20.10
CA ALA A 30 9.38 12.13 21.17
C ALA A 30 9.36 13.62 20.83
N GLU A 31 10.41 14.14 20.21
CA GLU A 31 10.48 15.49 19.65
C GLU A 31 9.38 15.69 18.59
N ASP A 32 9.28 14.78 17.61
CA ASP A 32 8.26 14.83 16.56
C ASP A 32 6.83 14.86 17.12
N ILE A 33 6.52 13.99 18.10
CA ILE A 33 5.22 13.95 18.78
C ILE A 33 4.95 15.26 19.54
N THR A 34 5.97 15.86 20.14
CA THR A 34 5.83 17.12 20.88
C THR A 34 5.57 18.29 19.93
N GLN A 35 6.19 18.30 18.74
CA GLN A 35 5.89 19.28 17.70
C GLN A 35 4.45 19.14 17.18
N GLU A 36 4.01 17.91 16.93
CA GLU A 36 2.62 17.64 16.52
C GLU A 36 1.62 18.07 17.60
N MET A 37 1.98 17.97 18.88
CA MET A 37 1.17 18.48 19.98
C MET A 37 1.00 20.00 19.89
N TYR A 38 2.05 20.78 19.63
CA TYR A 38 1.91 22.24 19.48
C TYR A 38 0.96 22.62 18.35
N ILE A 39 1.09 21.97 17.18
CA ILE A 39 0.22 22.20 16.03
C ILE A 39 -1.24 21.90 16.41
N LYS A 40 -1.47 20.73 17.02
CA LYS A 40 -2.82 20.32 17.42
C LYS A 40 -3.41 21.28 18.45
N ILE A 41 -2.64 21.74 19.42
CA ILE A 41 -3.09 22.71 20.42
C ILE A 41 -3.41 24.05 19.77
N GLN A 42 -2.54 24.57 18.90
CA GLN A 42 -2.79 25.81 18.18
C GLN A 42 -4.12 25.76 17.44
N MET A 43 -4.37 24.71 16.67
CA MET A 43 -5.62 24.52 15.93
C MET A 43 -6.87 24.46 16.84
N GLN A 44 -6.73 23.98 18.08
CA GLN A 44 -7.84 23.93 19.03
C GLN A 44 -8.06 25.28 19.72
N LEU A 45 -6.98 26.00 20.05
CA LEU A 45 -7.05 27.37 20.58
C LEU A 45 -7.72 28.31 19.58
N GLU A 46 -7.42 28.17 18.28
CA GLU A 46 -8.08 28.92 17.20
C GLU A 46 -9.59 28.65 17.11
N LYS A 47 -10.04 27.48 17.56
CA LYS A 47 -11.46 27.10 17.64
C LYS A 47 -12.14 27.56 18.93
N GLY A 48 -11.43 28.26 19.81
CA GLY A 48 -11.94 28.77 21.08
C GLY A 48 -11.82 27.80 22.25
N LEU A 49 -10.98 26.77 22.16
CA LEU A 49 -10.65 25.94 23.32
C LEU A 49 -9.86 26.78 24.34
N ASP A 50 -10.25 26.71 25.62
CA ASP A 50 -9.44 27.22 26.72
C ASP A 50 -8.78 26.05 27.46
N ILE A 51 -7.45 26.09 27.56
CA ILE A 51 -6.62 25.08 28.22
C ILE A 51 -5.84 25.67 29.40
N MET A 52 -6.17 26.88 29.83
CA MET A 52 -5.58 27.51 31.00
C MET A 52 -6.39 27.15 32.25
N TYR A 53 -5.71 26.85 33.36
CA TYR A 53 -6.38 26.78 34.67
C TYR A 53 -6.60 28.18 35.25
N ASN A 54 -5.59 29.04 35.09
CA ASN A 54 -5.54 30.45 35.51
C ASN A 54 -4.77 31.25 34.44
N GLU A 55 -4.62 32.57 34.57
CA GLU A 55 -3.93 33.41 33.57
C GLU A 55 -2.47 32.99 33.25
N ASP A 56 -1.80 32.30 34.18
CA ASP A 56 -0.39 31.91 34.08
C ASP A 56 -0.13 30.40 34.06
N GLU A 57 -1.14 29.58 34.38
CA GLU A 57 -0.98 28.13 34.51
C GLU A 57 -1.72 27.37 33.43
N ILE A 58 -0.95 26.63 32.61
CA ILE A 58 -1.47 25.72 31.60
C ILE A 58 -1.99 24.42 32.22
N ASN A 59 -3.03 23.86 31.62
CA ASN A 59 -3.55 22.55 32.00
C ASN A 59 -2.59 21.43 31.58
N TYR A 60 -1.67 21.09 32.49
CA TYR A 60 -0.67 20.04 32.30
C TYR A 60 -1.30 18.70 31.92
N TYR A 61 -2.43 18.35 32.55
CA TYR A 61 -3.13 17.09 32.30
C TYR A 61 -3.69 17.02 30.88
N TYR A 62 -4.20 18.14 30.36
CA TYR A 62 -4.68 18.22 28.97
C TYR A 62 -3.55 18.00 27.97
N ILE A 63 -2.39 18.62 28.18
CA ILE A 63 -1.20 18.43 27.33
C ILE A 63 -0.74 16.97 27.39
N PHE A 64 -0.62 16.40 28.59
CA PHE A 64 -0.26 14.98 28.77
C PHE A 64 -1.22 14.04 28.03
N LYS A 65 -2.54 14.26 28.14
CA LYS A 65 -3.54 13.45 27.44
C LYS A 65 -3.41 13.58 25.92
N THR A 66 -3.08 14.77 25.43
CA THR A 66 -2.85 15.03 24.00
C THR A 66 -1.62 14.26 23.50
N LEU A 67 -0.50 14.36 24.20
CA LEU A 67 0.73 13.62 23.90
C LEU A 67 0.50 12.10 23.89
N LYS A 68 -0.17 11.57 24.92
CA LYS A 68 -0.51 10.14 25.02
C LYS A 68 -1.38 9.68 23.84
N THR A 69 -2.35 10.50 23.44
CA THR A 69 -3.24 10.17 22.30
C THR A 69 -2.45 10.13 20.99
N LEU A 70 -1.59 11.14 20.74
CA LEU A 70 -0.73 11.20 19.56
C LEU A 70 0.21 9.99 19.47
N PHE A 71 0.81 9.59 20.61
CA PHE A 71 1.63 8.38 20.67
C PHE A 71 0.84 7.11 20.34
N LEU A 72 -0.36 6.95 20.90
CA LEU A 72 -1.21 5.79 20.59
C LEU A 72 -1.62 5.76 19.11
N ASP A 73 -1.93 6.92 18.52
CA ASP A 73 -2.25 7.03 17.10
C ASP A 73 -1.06 6.62 16.22
N LEU A 74 0.17 7.04 16.60
CA LEU A 74 1.39 6.59 15.93
C LEU A 74 1.55 5.07 15.99
N LYS A 75 1.34 4.45 17.17
CA LYS A 75 1.43 3.00 17.34
C LYS A 75 0.37 2.22 16.57
N ARG A 76 -0.85 2.76 16.43
CA ARG A 76 -1.89 2.16 15.58
C ARG A 76 -1.51 2.22 14.11
N LYS A 77 -0.98 3.35 13.64
CA LYS A 77 -0.52 3.51 12.25
C LYS A 77 0.68 2.62 11.94
N SER A 78 1.62 2.47 12.87
CA SER A 78 2.80 1.61 12.68
C SER A 78 2.48 0.12 12.60
N LYS A 79 1.32 -0.32 13.11
CA LYS A 79 0.92 -1.74 13.05
C LYS A 79 0.84 -2.28 11.62
N ASN A 80 0.47 -1.44 10.66
CA ASN A 80 0.29 -1.84 9.26
C ASN A 80 1.54 -1.58 8.41
N ILE A 81 2.65 -1.15 9.03
CA ILE A 81 3.90 -0.84 8.34
C ILE A 81 4.90 -1.94 8.68
N THR A 82 5.27 -2.72 7.67
CA THR A 82 6.40 -3.65 7.76
C THR A 82 7.68 -2.85 7.50
N VAL A 83 8.49 -2.68 8.54
CA VAL A 83 9.83 -2.13 8.39
C VAL A 83 10.73 -3.28 7.94
N ILE A 84 11.19 -3.23 6.70
CA ILE A 84 12.17 -4.17 6.15
C ILE A 84 13.54 -3.52 6.17
N ASP A 85 14.55 -4.30 6.47
CA ASP A 85 15.93 -3.87 6.29
C ASP A 85 16.24 -3.82 4.79
N LEU A 86 16.86 -2.72 4.35
CA LEU A 86 17.07 -2.50 2.93
C LEU A 86 18.14 -3.45 2.38
N ASP A 87 19.17 -3.75 3.16
CA ASP A 87 20.25 -4.64 2.74
C ASP A 87 19.72 -6.07 2.67
N GLU A 88 18.96 -6.53 3.68
CA GLU A 88 18.27 -7.83 3.66
C GLU A 88 17.28 -7.94 2.49
N HIS A 89 16.54 -6.87 2.19
CA HIS A 89 15.59 -6.89 1.08
C HIS A 89 16.30 -6.94 -0.28
N LEU A 90 17.42 -6.23 -0.44
CA LEU A 90 18.24 -6.27 -1.67
C LEU A 90 18.97 -7.61 -1.84
N GLU A 91 19.41 -8.25 -0.75
CA GLU A 91 19.98 -9.61 -0.82
C GLU A 91 18.94 -10.65 -1.27
N ASN A 92 17.71 -10.55 -0.75
CA ASN A 92 16.65 -11.51 -1.04
C ASN A 92 15.87 -11.24 -2.35
N TYR A 93 15.79 -9.97 -2.78
CA TYR A 93 14.92 -9.52 -3.87
C TYR A 93 15.59 -8.54 -4.84
N GLY A 94 16.87 -8.22 -4.66
CA GLY A 94 17.60 -7.34 -5.57
C GLY A 94 17.72 -7.95 -6.96
N ASP A 95 17.85 -7.09 -7.97
CA ASP A 95 17.85 -7.44 -9.40
C ASP A 95 18.83 -8.57 -9.80
N THR A 96 19.82 -8.90 -8.96
CA THR A 96 20.74 -10.03 -9.14
C THR A 96 20.09 -11.41 -8.91
N TYR A 97 18.95 -11.51 -8.22
CA TYR A 97 18.19 -12.76 -8.06
C TYR A 97 17.23 -13.03 -9.24
N HIS A 98 17.00 -12.03 -10.09
CA HIS A 98 16.23 -12.16 -11.33
C HIS A 98 17.10 -12.47 -12.55
N ALA A 99 18.33 -12.96 -12.34
CA ALA A 99 19.00 -13.75 -13.37
C ALA A 99 18.20 -15.04 -13.54
N GLN A 100 17.14 -14.92 -14.36
CA GLN A 100 16.43 -15.96 -15.09
C GLN A 100 16.65 -17.33 -14.44
N ASP A 101 15.69 -17.78 -13.63
CA ASP A 101 15.28 -19.16 -13.84
C ASP A 101 15.05 -19.24 -15.36
N ASP A 102 15.92 -19.94 -16.07
CA ASP A 102 15.77 -20.30 -17.48
C ASP A 102 14.51 -21.18 -17.55
N ILE A 103 13.35 -20.56 -17.36
CA ILE A 103 12.07 -21.16 -17.62
C ILE A 103 12.11 -21.42 -19.11
N ASP A 104 12.28 -22.68 -19.49
CA ASP A 104 12.28 -23.13 -20.86
C ASP A 104 10.87 -22.91 -21.44
N TYR A 105 10.65 -21.68 -21.91
CA TYR A 105 9.43 -21.31 -22.61
C TYR A 105 9.35 -21.98 -23.98
N ASP A 106 10.48 -22.43 -24.54
CA ASP A 106 10.54 -23.03 -25.87
C ASP A 106 9.90 -24.43 -25.87
N GLU A 107 10.15 -25.24 -24.84
CA GLU A 107 9.50 -26.55 -24.67
C GLU A 107 7.98 -26.39 -24.46
N ALA A 108 7.56 -25.52 -23.54
CA ALA A 108 6.15 -25.25 -23.26
C ALA A 108 5.43 -24.67 -24.48
N TYR A 109 6.06 -23.75 -25.21
CA TYR A 109 5.52 -23.17 -26.43
C TYR A 109 5.39 -24.21 -27.55
N SER A 110 6.39 -25.08 -27.72
CA SER A 110 6.36 -26.17 -28.69
C SER A 110 5.24 -27.16 -28.41
N ALA A 111 5.01 -27.52 -27.14
CA ALA A 111 3.89 -28.37 -26.73
C ALA A 111 2.54 -27.73 -27.05
N VAL A 112 2.37 -26.44 -26.75
CA VAL A 112 1.15 -25.68 -27.08
C VAL A 112 0.90 -25.61 -28.58
N GLN A 113 1.94 -25.35 -29.39
CA GLN A 113 1.82 -25.27 -30.85
C GLN A 113 1.42 -26.62 -31.47
N LYS A 114 2.01 -27.72 -30.99
CA LYS A 114 1.66 -29.08 -31.42
C LYS A 114 0.19 -29.36 -31.12
N GLU A 115 -0.23 -29.16 -29.88
CA GLU A 115 -1.61 -29.42 -29.46
C GLU A 115 -2.62 -28.55 -30.25
N LEU A 116 -2.32 -27.26 -30.47
CA LEU A 116 -3.14 -26.38 -31.31
C LEU A 116 -3.24 -26.87 -32.76
N SER A 117 -2.18 -27.46 -33.31
CA SER A 117 -2.17 -27.99 -34.68
C SER A 117 -3.08 -29.21 -34.86
N GLU A 118 -3.27 -30.00 -33.80
CA GLU A 118 -4.14 -31.19 -33.77
C GLU A 118 -5.62 -30.82 -33.50
N MET A 119 -5.90 -29.60 -33.03
CA MET A 119 -7.26 -29.14 -32.77
C MET A 119 -8.03 -28.84 -34.06
N TYR A 120 -9.37 -28.89 -33.95
CA TYR A 120 -10.26 -28.45 -35.01
C TYR A 120 -9.94 -27.00 -35.43
N TRP A 121 -9.88 -26.75 -36.74
CA TRP A 121 -9.38 -25.50 -37.32
C TRP A 121 -10.04 -24.25 -36.72
N TYR A 122 -11.34 -24.32 -36.43
CA TYR A 122 -12.13 -23.23 -35.88
C TYR A 122 -11.70 -22.91 -34.45
N ASP A 123 -11.58 -23.94 -33.60
CA ASP A 123 -11.18 -23.81 -32.21
C ASP A 123 -9.79 -23.16 -32.12
N ARG A 124 -8.85 -23.64 -32.96
CA ARG A 124 -7.52 -23.07 -33.12
C ARG A 124 -7.57 -21.60 -33.55
N LYS A 125 -8.31 -21.27 -34.61
CA LYS A 125 -8.35 -19.91 -35.18
C LYS A 125 -8.96 -18.90 -34.23
N VAL A 126 -10.03 -19.26 -33.52
CA VAL A 126 -10.64 -18.41 -32.50
C VAL A 126 -9.63 -18.10 -31.39
N PHE A 127 -8.89 -19.12 -30.93
CA PHE A 127 -7.86 -18.93 -29.91
C PHE A 127 -6.69 -18.05 -30.37
N GLU A 128 -6.15 -18.30 -31.57
CA GLU A 128 -5.05 -17.51 -32.15
C GLU A 128 -5.41 -16.03 -32.30
N ILE A 129 -6.60 -15.73 -32.83
CA ILE A 129 -7.03 -14.34 -33.10
C ILE A 129 -7.20 -13.56 -31.79
N ILE A 130 -7.85 -14.17 -30.78
CA ILE A 130 -8.06 -13.52 -29.49
C ILE A 130 -6.73 -13.35 -28.74
N ASN A 131 -5.85 -14.35 -28.79
CA ASN A 131 -4.56 -14.30 -28.11
C ASN A 131 -3.54 -13.37 -28.81
N ALA A 132 -3.74 -13.09 -30.11
CA ALA A 132 -2.99 -12.06 -30.85
C ALA A 132 -3.37 -10.62 -30.44
N GLY A 133 -4.37 -10.44 -29.57
CA GLY A 133 -4.73 -9.16 -28.96
C GLY A 133 -6.11 -8.63 -29.36
N GLU A 134 -6.86 -9.34 -30.22
CA GLU A 134 -8.21 -8.92 -30.59
C GLU A 134 -9.22 -9.25 -29.48
N SER A 135 -10.08 -8.29 -29.13
CA SER A 135 -11.14 -8.56 -28.16
C SER A 135 -12.23 -9.45 -28.74
N ILE A 136 -12.85 -10.30 -27.92
CA ILE A 136 -13.95 -11.20 -28.34
C ILE A 136 -15.11 -10.39 -28.95
N ALA A 137 -15.38 -9.20 -28.41
CA ALA A 137 -16.42 -8.30 -28.92
C ALA A 137 -16.09 -7.77 -30.32
N GLU A 138 -14.84 -7.39 -30.56
CA GLU A 138 -14.38 -6.94 -31.87
C GLU A 138 -14.41 -8.07 -32.89
N PHE A 139 -13.90 -9.24 -32.50
CA PHE A 139 -13.89 -10.41 -33.37
C PHE A 139 -15.31 -10.89 -33.73
N SER A 140 -16.25 -10.82 -32.79
CA SER A 140 -17.68 -11.11 -33.02
C SER A 140 -18.28 -10.18 -34.09
N ARG A 141 -17.97 -8.88 -34.01
CA ARG A 141 -18.47 -7.89 -35.00
C ARG A 141 -17.87 -8.10 -36.38
N LYS A 142 -16.58 -8.43 -36.48
CA LYS A 142 -15.89 -8.64 -37.76
C LYS A 142 -16.28 -9.96 -38.43
N SER A 143 -16.40 -11.04 -37.65
CA SER A 143 -16.71 -12.37 -38.18
C SER A 143 -18.20 -12.67 -38.30
N ASN A 144 -19.06 -11.80 -37.75
CA ASN A 144 -20.50 -12.01 -37.63
C ASN A 144 -20.88 -13.29 -36.85
N ILE A 145 -19.96 -13.80 -36.03
CA ILE A 145 -20.18 -14.94 -35.13
C ILE A 145 -20.66 -14.42 -33.79
N ASN A 146 -21.61 -15.12 -33.16
CA ASN A 146 -22.11 -14.78 -31.83
C ASN A 146 -20.97 -14.71 -30.80
N TYR A 147 -20.91 -13.61 -30.05
CA TYR A 147 -19.98 -13.39 -28.95
C TYR A 147 -19.81 -14.59 -28.02
N TYR A 148 -20.93 -15.20 -27.61
CA TYR A 148 -20.89 -16.34 -26.69
C TYR A 148 -20.25 -17.58 -27.33
N ALA A 149 -20.46 -17.80 -28.62
CA ALA A 149 -19.82 -18.91 -29.33
C ALA A 149 -18.30 -18.74 -29.34
N LEU A 150 -17.81 -17.52 -29.60
CA LEU A 150 -16.38 -17.21 -29.55
C LEU A 150 -15.82 -17.33 -28.12
N TYR A 151 -16.54 -16.82 -27.13
CA TYR A 151 -16.15 -16.89 -25.72
C TYR A 151 -16.01 -18.34 -25.23
N PHE A 152 -17.02 -19.18 -25.48
CA PHE A 152 -16.98 -20.59 -25.06
C PHE A 152 -15.90 -21.38 -25.80
N THR A 153 -15.69 -21.08 -27.09
CA THR A 153 -14.64 -21.72 -27.88
C THR A 153 -13.25 -21.36 -27.35
N HIS A 154 -12.98 -20.08 -27.13
CA HIS A 154 -11.72 -19.62 -26.55
C HIS A 154 -11.49 -20.20 -25.14
N LYS A 155 -12.52 -20.20 -24.29
CA LYS A 155 -12.45 -20.77 -22.94
C LYS A 155 -12.14 -22.27 -22.99
N LYS A 156 -12.81 -23.03 -23.85
CA LYS A 156 -12.59 -24.47 -24.04
C LYS A 156 -11.14 -24.77 -24.45
N VAL A 157 -10.59 -24.03 -25.42
CA VAL A 157 -9.20 -24.21 -25.87
C VAL A 157 -8.22 -23.84 -24.76
N LYS A 158 -8.43 -22.71 -24.09
CA LYS A 158 -7.60 -22.27 -22.95
C LYS A 158 -7.58 -23.30 -21.83
N ASP A 159 -8.75 -23.85 -21.48
CA ASP A 159 -8.86 -24.86 -20.41
C ASP A 159 -8.21 -26.19 -20.80
N LYS A 160 -8.16 -26.52 -22.11
CA LYS A 160 -7.44 -27.70 -22.62
C LYS A 160 -5.92 -27.50 -22.56
N LEU A 161 -5.43 -26.35 -23.02
CA LEU A 161 -4.00 -26.01 -22.98
C LEU A 161 -3.47 -25.90 -21.55
N LYS A 162 -4.27 -25.39 -20.61
CA LYS A 162 -3.94 -25.36 -19.17
C LYS A 162 -3.82 -26.73 -18.49
N LYS A 163 -4.36 -27.79 -19.10
CA LYS A 163 -4.20 -29.16 -18.57
C LYS A 163 -2.99 -29.86 -19.16
N LEU A 164 -2.41 -29.30 -20.22
CA LEU A 164 -1.23 -29.82 -20.91
C LEU A 164 0.06 -29.39 -20.19
N LEU A 165 0.05 -28.16 -19.67
CA LEU A 165 1.11 -27.54 -18.86
C LEU A 165 0.84 -27.79 -17.37
#